data_AF-A0A960K1B1-F1
#
_entry.id   AF-A0A960K1B1-F1
#
_cell.length_a   1.000
_cell.length_b   1.000
_cell.length_c   1.000
_cell.angle_alpha   90.00
_cell.angle_beta   90.00
_cell.angle_gamma   90.00
#
_symmetry.space_group_name_H-M   'P 1'
#
loop_
_entity.id
_entity.type
_entity.pdbx_description
1 polymer ?
#
loop_
_entity_poly.entity_id
_entity_poly.type
_entity_poly.pdbx_seq_one_letter_code
_entity_poly.pdbx_strand_id
1 'polypeptide(L)'
;MRYVVFNRKGGVGKSTIVVNLAAVAAEAGRKTLIVDLDAQGNSTQYLLGREMSGAKPTVGDFFSETLSLRLLGSDPRRFVHRTPFDNLFLLPADPELQDLHAKLEARHKIYKLRDLLRSLDSFDQIFIDTPPALNF
;
A
#
# COMPACT_ATOMS: atom_id res chain seq x y z
N MET A 1 1.57 4.73 14.41
CA MET A 1 0.15 4.30 14.44
C MET A 1 -0.23 3.72 13.09
N ARG A 2 -1.19 2.79 13.02
CA ARG A 2 -1.64 2.18 11.75
C ARG A 2 -3.15 2.34 11.62
N TYR A 3 -3.61 2.89 10.50
CA TYR A 3 -5.01 3.13 10.18
C TYR A 3 -5.40 2.33 8.94
N VAL A 4 -6.53 1.63 8.99
CA VAL A 4 -7.10 0.90 7.85
C VAL A 4 -8.43 1.52 7.51
N VAL A 5 -8.62 1.92 6.26
CA VAL A 5 -9.92 2.40 5.77
C VAL A 5 -10.55 1.28 4.96
N PHE A 6 -11.60 0.67 5.51
CA PHE A 6 -12.25 -0.51 4.93
C PHE A 6 -13.75 -0.29 4.70
N ASN A 7 -14.22 -0.70 3.53
CA ASN A 7 -15.65 -0.80 3.19
C ASN A 7 -15.85 -1.69 1.96
N ARG A 8 -16.79 -2.64 2.07
CA ARG A 8 -17.19 -3.59 1.02
C ARG A 8 -17.87 -2.96 -0.21
N LYS A 9 -18.29 -1.70 -0.11
CA LYS A 9 -18.89 -0.98 -1.23
C LYS A 9 -17.83 -0.21 -2.00
N GLY A 10 -17.83 -0.38 -3.32
CA GLY A 10 -17.06 0.46 -4.25
C GLY A 10 -17.59 1.89 -4.30
N GLY A 11 -16.72 2.86 -4.57
CA GLY A 11 -17.12 4.26 -4.78
C GLY A 11 -17.59 5.01 -3.53
N VAL A 12 -17.27 4.54 -2.32
CA VAL A 12 -17.63 5.22 -1.05
C VAL A 12 -16.57 6.18 -0.52
N GLY A 13 -15.54 6.47 -1.30
CA GLY A 13 -14.50 7.45 -0.93
C GLY A 13 -13.36 6.92 -0.05
N LYS A 14 -13.09 5.60 -0.02
CA LYS A 14 -11.99 5.01 0.77
C LYS A 14 -10.63 5.65 0.47
N SER A 15 -10.21 5.59 -0.79
CA SER A 15 -8.95 6.18 -1.26
C SER A 15 -8.89 7.69 -1.00
N THR A 16 -10.01 8.38 -1.20
CA THR A 16 -10.11 9.82 -0.90
C THR A 16 -9.84 10.10 0.59
N ILE A 17 -10.46 9.34 1.49
CA ILE A 17 -10.26 9.49 2.93
C ILE A 17 -8.81 9.14 3.31
N VAL A 18 -8.25 8.04 2.77
CA VAL A 18 -6.87 7.62 3.04
C VAL A 18 -5.88 8.71 2.67
N VAL A 19 -5.96 9.20 1.43
CA VAL A 19 -5.01 10.20 0.95
C VAL A 19 -5.11 11.50 1.73
N ASN A 20 -6.33 11.99 1.98
CA ASN A 20 -6.50 13.27 2.67
C ASN A 20 -6.10 13.20 4.15
N LEU A 21 -6.44 12.13 4.87
CA LEU A 21 -6.00 11.98 6.26
C LEU A 21 -4.48 11.83 6.38
N ALA A 22 -3.86 11.11 5.44
CA ALA A 22 -2.41 10.98 5.38
C ALA A 22 -1.71 12.30 5.03
N ALA A 23 -2.28 13.09 4.12
CA ALA A 23 -1.77 14.42 3.78
C ALA A 23 -1.81 15.36 5.00
N VAL A 24 -2.92 15.40 5.74
CA VAL A 24 -3.03 16.18 6.99
C VAL A 24 -2.01 15.73 8.04
N ALA A 25 -1.78 14.42 8.18
CA ALA A 25 -0.77 13.90 9.09
C ALA A 25 0.66 14.30 8.68
N ALA A 26 0.96 14.24 7.38
CA ALA A 26 2.25 14.63 6.83
C ALA A 26 2.52 16.14 7.00
N GLU A 27 1.50 16.97 6.75
CA GLU A 27 1.53 18.42 6.97
C GLU A 27 1.75 18.76 8.45
N ALA A 28 1.18 17.97 9.37
CA ALA A 28 1.45 18.07 10.80
C ALA A 28 2.85 17.55 11.23
N GLY A 29 3.76 17.30 10.28
CA GLY A 29 5.14 16.90 10.52
C GLY A 29 5.34 15.43 10.83
N ARG A 30 4.32 14.57 10.65
CA ARG A 30 4.44 13.12 10.87
C ARG A 30 5.00 12.46 9.62
N LYS A 31 6.05 11.64 9.76
CA LYS A 31 6.54 10.81 8.66
C LYS A 31 5.49 9.74 8.33
N THR A 32 4.77 9.95 7.24
CA THR A 32 3.51 9.25 6.94
C THR A 32 3.64 8.40 5.68
N LEU A 33 3.17 7.15 5.76
CA LEU A 33 3.14 6.22 4.64
C LEU A 33 1.70 5.88 4.27
N ILE A 34 1.39 5.90 2.98
CA ILE A 34 0.20 5.25 2.43
C ILE A 34 0.63 3.89 1.84
N VAL A 35 -0.10 2.84 2.18
CA VAL A 35 0.00 1.53 1.53
C VAL A 35 -1.27 1.33 0.72
N ASP A 36 -1.13 1.32 -0.59
CA ASP A 36 -2.24 1.08 -1.51
C ASP A 36 -2.35 -0.42 -1.75
N LEU A 37 -3.44 -1.05 -1.29
CA LEU A 37 -3.73 -2.47 -1.52
C LEU A 37 -4.86 -2.67 -2.52
N ASP A 38 -5.37 -1.62 -3.16
CA ASP A 38 -6.38 -1.75 -4.20
C ASP A 38 -5.66 -1.87 -5.56
N ALA A 39 -5.87 -2.97 -6.30
CA ALA A 39 -5.26 -3.18 -7.62
C ALA A 39 -5.68 -2.10 -8.65
N GLN A 40 -6.75 -1.33 -8.36
CA GLN A 40 -7.12 -0.16 -9.14
C GLN A 40 -6.14 1.02 -8.98
N GLY A 41 -5.34 1.04 -7.90
CA GLY A 41 -4.29 2.02 -7.68
C GLY A 41 -4.79 3.46 -7.54
N ASN A 42 -5.99 3.66 -7.00
CA ASN A 42 -6.59 5.00 -6.92
C ASN A 42 -5.76 5.95 -6.04
N SER A 43 -5.29 5.48 -4.88
CA SER A 43 -4.41 6.28 -4.02
C SER A 43 -3.07 6.56 -4.69
N THR A 44 -2.53 5.56 -5.39
CA THR A 44 -1.30 5.67 -6.17
C THR A 44 -1.39 6.75 -7.25
N GLN A 45 -2.44 6.70 -8.08
CA GLN A 45 -2.68 7.69 -9.14
C GLN A 45 -2.95 9.08 -8.60
N TYR A 46 -3.66 9.18 -7.47
CA TYR A 46 -3.98 10.46 -6.87
C TYR A 46 -2.73 11.22 -6.40
N LEU A 47 -1.75 10.50 -5.85
CA LEU A 47 -0.53 11.10 -5.29
C LEU A 47 0.58 11.32 -6.32
N LEU A 48 0.76 10.39 -7.25
CA LEU A 48 1.84 10.45 -8.22
C LEU A 48 1.40 11.09 -9.55
N GLY A 49 0.10 11.23 -9.77
CA GLY A 49 -0.46 11.64 -11.05
C GLY A 49 -0.50 10.49 -12.07
N ARG A 50 -1.27 10.68 -13.15
CA ARG A 50 -1.50 9.65 -14.17
C ARG A 50 -0.23 9.23 -14.92
N GLU A 51 0.71 10.15 -15.13
CA GLU A 51 1.96 9.85 -15.85
C GLU A 51 2.92 8.96 -15.05
N MET A 52 2.80 8.95 -13.71
CA MET A 52 3.61 8.10 -12.83
C MET A 52 2.88 6.83 -12.38
N SER A 53 1.75 6.47 -13.03
CA SER A 53 0.98 5.25 -12.74
C SER A 53 1.75 3.94 -13.00
N GLY A 54 2.96 4.01 -13.57
CA GLY A 54 3.92 2.91 -13.70
C GLY A 54 5.02 2.88 -12.62
N ALA A 55 4.84 3.54 -11.48
CA ALA A 55 5.83 3.56 -10.40
C ALA A 55 6.17 2.14 -9.93
N LYS A 56 7.37 1.68 -10.28
CA LYS A 56 7.93 0.39 -9.88
C LYS A 56 9.15 0.63 -8.97
N PRO A 57 9.35 -0.20 -7.95
CA PRO A 57 8.59 -1.42 -7.66
C PRO A 57 7.37 -1.16 -6.74
N THR A 58 6.38 -2.05 -6.76
CA THR A 58 5.06 -1.91 -6.12
C THR A 58 4.85 -2.91 -4.98
N VAL A 59 3.73 -2.80 -4.27
CA VAL A 59 3.31 -3.84 -3.31
C VAL A 59 3.07 -5.20 -3.99
N GLY A 60 2.63 -5.19 -5.25
CA GLY A 60 2.50 -6.38 -6.09
C GLY A 60 3.85 -7.05 -6.31
N ASP A 61 4.87 -6.27 -6.69
CA ASP A 61 6.24 -6.78 -6.86
C ASP A 61 6.79 -7.37 -5.55
N PHE A 62 6.55 -6.70 -4.41
CA PHE A 62 6.97 -7.21 -3.11
C PHE A 62 6.36 -8.59 -2.81
N PHE A 63 5.05 -8.75 -3.04
CA PHE A 63 4.40 -10.04 -2.82
C PHE A 63 4.86 -11.09 -3.83
N SER A 64 5.07 -10.71 -5.10
CA SER A 64 5.62 -11.60 -6.13
C SER A 64 7.00 -12.13 -5.74
N GLU A 65 7.90 -11.26 -5.27
CA GLU A 65 9.23 -11.66 -4.79
C GLU A 65 9.15 -12.53 -3.54
N THR A 66 8.25 -12.19 -2.61
CA THR A 66 8.05 -12.95 -1.35
C THR A 66 7.43 -14.33 -1.58
N LEU A 67 6.64 -14.49 -2.64
CA LEU A 67 6.01 -15.76 -3.01
C LEU A 67 6.90 -16.62 -3.91
N SER A 68 7.85 -16.01 -4.61
CA SER A 68 8.90 -16.72 -5.34
C SER A 68 9.83 -17.40 -4.33
N LEU A 69 10.33 -18.62 -4.62
CA LEU A 69 11.22 -19.42 -3.75
C LEU A 69 12.61 -18.79 -3.49
N ARG A 70 12.77 -17.47 -3.67
CA ARG A 70 14.01 -16.77 -3.33
C ARG A 70 14.17 -16.78 -1.80
N LEU A 71 15.27 -17.40 -1.37
CA LEU A 71 15.65 -17.67 0.03
C LEU A 71 15.87 -16.42 0.90
N LEU A 72 15.86 -15.22 0.33
CA LEU A 72 16.04 -13.95 1.03
C LEU A 72 14.81 -13.09 0.80
N GLY A 73 14.04 -12.86 1.87
CA GLY A 73 12.91 -11.93 1.84
C GLY A 73 13.40 -10.52 1.47
N SER A 74 12.68 -9.87 0.56
CA SER A 74 13.01 -8.51 0.14
C SER A 74 12.64 -7.49 1.22
N ASP A 75 13.51 -6.51 1.44
CA ASP A 75 13.23 -5.39 2.36
C ASP A 75 12.07 -4.53 1.80
N PRO A 76 10.91 -4.45 2.48
CA PRO A 76 9.75 -3.69 1.99
C PRO A 76 10.04 -2.20 1.76
N ARG A 77 11.05 -1.65 2.44
CA ARG A 77 11.45 -0.24 2.29
C ARG A 77 11.94 0.09 0.88
N ARG A 78 12.38 -0.91 0.10
CA ARG A 78 12.80 -0.75 -1.31
C ARG A 78 11.63 -0.50 -2.26
N PHE A 79 10.41 -0.79 -1.81
CA PHE A 79 9.17 -0.61 -2.56
C PHE A 79 8.44 0.69 -2.18
N VAL A 80 8.98 1.45 -1.23
CA VAL A 80 8.42 2.72 -0.80
C VAL A 80 9.00 3.87 -1.64
N HIS A 81 8.11 4.71 -2.15
CA HIS A 81 8.41 5.88 -2.96
C HIS A 81 8.17 7.16 -2.19
N ARG A 82 8.96 8.18 -2.51
CA ARG A 82 8.66 9.56 -2.12
C ARG A 82 7.53 10.07 -3.01
N THR A 83 6.57 10.76 -2.41
CA THR A 83 5.61 11.56 -3.18
C THR A 83 6.18 12.97 -3.40
N PRO A 84 5.54 13.80 -4.24
CA PRO A 84 5.87 15.22 -4.34
C PRO A 84 5.61 16.03 -3.06
N PHE A 85 4.97 15.44 -2.04
CA PHE A 85 4.61 16.11 -0.79
C PHE A 85 5.58 15.73 0.32
N ASP A 86 6.01 16.73 1.09
CA ASP A 86 6.91 16.52 2.23
C ASP A 86 6.30 15.59 3.28
N ASN A 87 7.14 14.75 3.87
CA ASN A 87 6.77 13.74 4.87
C ASN A 87 5.74 12.69 4.42
N LEU A 88 5.29 12.70 3.16
CA LEU A 88 4.33 11.74 2.64
C LEU A 88 4.99 10.76 1.66
N PHE A 89 4.84 9.49 1.97
CA PHE A 89 5.43 8.38 1.24
C PHE A 89 4.34 7.42 0.78
N LEU A 90 4.63 6.65 -0.25
CA LEU A 90 3.69 5.73 -0.88
C LEU A 90 4.34 4.39 -1.15
N LEU A 91 3.68 3.31 -0.74
CA LEU A 91 3.89 1.97 -1.25
C LEU A 91 2.77 1.72 -2.29
N PRO A 92 3.09 1.83 -3.60
CA PRO A 92 2.07 1.90 -4.64
C PRO A 92 1.49 0.53 -4.96
N ALA A 93 0.26 0.55 -5.47
CA ALA A 93 -0.40 -0.61 -6.05
C ALA A 93 -0.23 -0.61 -7.58
N ASP A 94 -0.41 -1.79 -8.17
CA ASP A 94 -0.52 -1.96 -9.61
C ASP A 94 -1.52 -3.09 -9.95
N PRO A 95 -1.97 -3.19 -11.21
CA PRO A 95 -2.98 -4.17 -11.60
C PRO A 95 -2.59 -5.64 -11.34
N GLU A 96 -1.31 -6.02 -11.29
CA GLU A 96 -0.86 -7.39 -11.00
C GLU A 96 -1.23 -7.82 -9.57
N LEU A 97 -1.49 -6.87 -8.68
CA LEU A 97 -1.96 -7.15 -7.32
C LEU A 97 -3.30 -7.93 -7.32
N GLN A 98 -4.12 -7.80 -8.36
CA GLN A 98 -5.37 -8.54 -8.50
C GLN A 98 -5.16 -10.06 -8.51
N ASP A 99 -4.16 -10.54 -9.25
CA ASP A 99 -3.82 -11.97 -9.33
C ASP A 99 -3.14 -12.46 -8.04
N LEU A 100 -2.42 -11.56 -7.38
CA LEU A 100 -1.79 -11.82 -6.10
C LEU A 100 -2.82 -11.91 -4.97
N HIS A 101 -3.90 -11.12 -4.98
CA HIS A 101 -4.97 -11.21 -3.97
C HIS A 101 -5.54 -12.62 -3.87
N ALA A 102 -5.93 -13.23 -5.00
CA ALA A 102 -6.42 -14.61 -5.04
C ALA A 102 -5.38 -15.60 -4.49
N LYS A 103 -4.09 -15.34 -4.74
CA LYS A 103 -3.01 -16.15 -4.18
C LYS A 103 -2.82 -15.90 -2.69
N LEU A 104 -3.03 -14.68 -2.18
CA LEU A 104 -2.83 -14.23 -0.80
C LEU A 104 -3.94 -14.71 0.17
N GLU A 105 -5.08 -15.19 -0.32
CA GLU A 105 -6.15 -15.79 0.50
C GLU A 105 -5.72 -17.10 1.22
N ALA A 106 -4.61 -17.72 0.80
CA ALA A 106 -4.09 -18.93 1.47
C ALA A 106 -3.56 -18.62 2.88
N ARG A 107 -3.95 -19.44 3.88
CA ARG A 107 -3.71 -19.25 5.35
C ARG A 107 -2.32 -18.74 5.78
N HIS A 108 -1.25 -19.02 5.05
CA HIS A 108 0.10 -18.59 5.40
C HIS A 108 0.46 -17.16 4.95
N LYS A 109 -0.35 -16.53 4.10
CA LYS A 109 0.01 -15.29 3.38
C LYS A 109 -0.54 -14.01 4.01
N ILE A 110 -1.58 -14.08 4.83
CA ILE A 110 -2.01 -12.96 5.70
C ILE A 110 -0.89 -12.52 6.65
N TYR A 111 -0.03 -13.46 7.05
CA TYR A 111 1.15 -13.16 7.85
C TYR A 111 2.18 -12.32 7.07
N LYS A 112 2.27 -12.45 5.74
CA LYS A 112 3.21 -11.66 4.94
C LYS A 112 2.84 -10.19 4.89
N LEU A 113 1.55 -9.85 4.74
CA LEU A 113 1.09 -8.45 4.84
C LEU A 113 1.36 -7.89 6.24
N ARG A 114 1.06 -8.66 7.29
CA ARG A 114 1.36 -8.27 8.68
C ARG A 114 2.86 -8.01 8.88
N ASP A 115 3.70 -8.89 8.36
CA ASP A 115 5.16 -8.81 8.53
C ASP A 115 5.74 -7.64 7.71
N LEU A 116 5.21 -7.38 6.51
CA LEU A 116 5.49 -6.15 5.75
C LEU A 116 5.17 -4.91 6.59
N LEU A 117 3.95 -4.80 7.13
CA LEU A 117 3.52 -3.63 7.91
C LEU A 117 4.32 -3.46 9.20
N ARG A 118 4.87 -4.55 9.76
CA ARG A 118 5.76 -4.52 10.93
C ARG A 118 7.14 -3.97 10.58
N SER A 119 7.71 -4.36 9.44
CA SER A 119 9.02 -3.86 8.99
C SER A 119 9.04 -2.37 8.57
N LEU A 120 7.87 -1.76 8.44
CA LEU A 120 7.71 -0.35 8.10
C LEU A 120 7.49 0.52 9.36
N ASP A 121 8.02 0.11 10.50
CA ASP A 121 7.90 0.79 11.79
C ASP A 121 8.60 2.16 11.86
N SER A 122 9.52 2.45 10.93
CA SER A 122 10.19 3.76 10.80
C SER A 122 9.26 4.92 10.35
N PHE A 123 7.96 4.66 10.16
CA PHE A 123 6.94 5.66 9.86
C PHE A 123 6.08 5.93 11.10
N ASP A 124 5.86 7.21 11.40
CA ASP A 124 5.04 7.64 12.52
C ASP A 124 3.58 7.21 12.35
N GLN A 125 3.09 7.26 11.11
CA GLN A 125 1.74 6.88 10.73
C GLN A 125 1.73 6.09 9.42
N ILE A 126 0.90 5.05 9.35
CA ILE A 126 0.68 4.26 8.15
C ILE A 126 -0.83 4.22 7.90
N PHE A 127 -1.26 4.65 6.71
CA PHE A 127 -2.64 4.55 6.24
C PHE A 127 -2.73 3.47 5.17
N ILE A 128 -3.69 2.57 5.30
CA ILE A 128 -3.87 1.41 4.43
C ILE A 128 -5.17 1.61 3.64
N ASP A 129 -5.03 1.81 2.33
CA ASP A 129 -6.15 1.80 1.39
C ASP A 129 -6.45 0.37 0.97
N THR A 130 -7.74 0.07 0.84
CA THR A 130 -8.20 -1.30 0.67
C THR A 130 -9.12 -1.47 -0.52
N PRO A 131 -9.13 -2.64 -1.18
CA PRO A 131 -10.04 -2.91 -2.27
C PRO A 131 -11.51 -2.94 -1.79
N PRO A 132 -12.48 -2.65 -2.68
CA PRO A 132 -13.90 -2.72 -2.37
C PRO A 132 -14.39 -4.13 -2.03
N ALA A 133 -13.60 -5.18 -2.26
CA ALA A 133 -13.83 -6.50 -1.68
C ALA A 133 -12.52 -6.96 -1.02
N LEU A 134 -12.47 -6.93 0.33
CA LEU A 134 -11.45 -7.71 1.04
C LEU A 134 -11.96 -9.14 1.15
N ASN A 135 -11.38 -10.04 0.36
CA ASN A 135 -11.45 -11.47 0.59
C ASN A 135 -10.18 -11.95 1.33
N PHE A 136 -9.81 -11.28 2.42
CA PHE A 136 -8.69 -11.70 3.28
C PHE A 136 -9.22 -12.44 4.51
#